data_AF-A0A0L0SJ58-F1
#
_entry.id   AF-A0A0L0SJ58-F1
#
_cell.length_a   1.000
_cell.length_b   1.000
_cell.length_c   1.000
_cell.angle_alpha   90.00
_cell.angle_beta   90.00
_cell.angle_gamma   90.00
#
_symmetry.space_group_name_H-M   'P 1'
#
loop_
_entity.id
_entity.type
_entity.pdbx_description
1 polymer ?
#
loop_
_entity_poly.entity_id
_entity_poly.type
_entity_poly.pdbx_seq_one_letter_code
_entity_poly.pdbx_strand_id
1 'polypeptide(L)'
;MSVKQRAAPAAAAKAASQDDAATKKAALSAQTGQTWGRMRDVDPLTIFISFLIVAFCPLLVVYFYVAIASFGGALSAPALYLALDTPPAWALPTSGIPLAATVLDRAWAVLPAFDAYAIKLTAAWIRFQAGLYQFLPSPIGYGQMTPGGNLLPYKVNGLLAWVVTHVLYIGLSTAFPRSSAGRSLPTTGAVS
;
A
#
# COMPACT_ATOMS: atom_id res chain seq x y z
N MET A 1 -61.84 -38.48 -32.04
CA MET A 1 -60.39 -38.21 -32.04
C MET A 1 -59.94 -37.97 -30.61
N SER A 2 -59.35 -38.97 -29.96
CA SER A 2 -58.93 -38.90 -28.55
C SER A 2 -57.44 -38.60 -28.50
N VAL A 3 -57.08 -37.39 -28.05
CA VAL A 3 -55.69 -36.98 -27.84
C VAL A 3 -55.21 -37.62 -26.54
N LYS A 4 -54.40 -38.66 -26.67
CA LYS A 4 -53.71 -39.32 -25.56
C LYS A 4 -52.66 -38.37 -24.99
N GLN A 5 -53.01 -37.61 -23.95
CA GLN A 5 -52.08 -36.78 -23.20
C GLN A 5 -51.11 -37.71 -22.45
N ARG A 6 -49.89 -37.88 -22.99
CA ARG A 6 -48.84 -38.65 -22.31
C ARG A 6 -48.39 -37.86 -21.08
N ALA A 7 -48.86 -38.29 -19.90
CA ALA A 7 -48.26 -37.88 -18.64
C ALA A 7 -46.78 -38.27 -18.67
N ALA A 8 -45.88 -37.29 -18.71
CA ALA A 8 -44.47 -37.54 -18.46
C ALA A 8 -44.35 -38.22 -17.09
N PRO A 9 -43.61 -39.34 -16.97
CA PRO A 9 -43.59 -40.09 -15.73
C PRO A 9 -42.99 -39.21 -14.65
N ALA A 10 -43.77 -38.91 -13.60
CA ALA A 10 -43.33 -38.17 -12.44
C ALA A 10 -42.01 -38.71 -11.85
N ALA A 11 -41.68 -39.98 -12.12
CA ALA A 11 -40.40 -40.61 -11.80
C ALA A 11 -39.19 -39.97 -12.51
N ALA A 12 -39.30 -39.56 -13.78
CA ALA A 12 -38.21 -38.92 -14.53
C ALA A 12 -37.98 -37.47 -14.08
N ALA A 13 -39.06 -36.73 -13.79
CA ALA A 13 -38.96 -35.39 -13.19
C ALA A 13 -38.39 -35.44 -11.77
N LYS A 14 -38.75 -36.48 -10.99
CA LYS A 14 -38.22 -36.73 -9.65
C LYS A 14 -36.73 -37.13 -9.70
N ALA A 15 -36.33 -37.97 -10.65
CA ALA A 15 -34.93 -38.35 -10.87
C ALA A 15 -34.06 -37.15 -11.24
N ALA A 16 -34.49 -36.31 -12.20
CA ALA A 16 -33.76 -35.08 -12.56
C ALA A 16 -33.62 -34.10 -11.38
N SER A 17 -34.68 -33.96 -10.56
CA SER A 17 -34.63 -33.13 -9.35
C SER A 17 -33.72 -33.69 -8.25
N GLN A 18 -33.55 -35.02 -8.20
CA GLN A 18 -32.70 -35.69 -7.23
C GLN A 18 -31.22 -35.62 -7.63
N ASP A 19 -30.92 -35.70 -8.93
CA ASP A 19 -29.56 -35.49 -9.43
C ASP A 19 -29.12 -34.04 -9.24
N ASP A 20 -29.97 -33.06 -9.55
CA ASP A 20 -29.69 -31.64 -9.28
C ASP A 20 -29.50 -31.35 -7.78
N ALA A 21 -30.29 -32.01 -6.92
CA ALA A 21 -30.16 -31.88 -5.48
C ALA A 21 -28.87 -32.54 -4.96
N ALA A 22 -28.47 -33.68 -5.51
CA ALA A 22 -27.23 -34.37 -5.17
C ALA A 22 -25.99 -33.60 -5.66
N THR A 23 -26.03 -33.05 -6.87
CA THR A 23 -24.97 -32.19 -7.44
C THR A 23 -24.84 -30.88 -6.66
N LYS A 24 -25.96 -30.24 -6.29
CA LYS A 24 -25.94 -29.07 -5.39
C LYS A 24 -25.41 -29.42 -4.01
N LYS A 25 -25.76 -30.59 -3.46
CA LYS A 25 -25.26 -31.05 -2.16
C LYS A 25 -23.77 -31.37 -2.19
N ALA A 26 -23.25 -31.91 -3.29
CA ALA A 26 -21.82 -32.13 -3.52
C ALA A 26 -21.04 -30.81 -3.74
N ALA A 27 -21.63 -29.86 -4.45
CA ALA A 27 -21.07 -28.51 -4.61
C ALA A 27 -21.07 -27.74 -3.29
N LEU A 28 -22.15 -27.84 -2.49
CA LEU A 28 -22.19 -27.29 -1.13
C LEU A 28 -21.22 -28.01 -0.20
N SER A 29 -21.05 -29.34 -0.28
CA SER A 29 -20.06 -30.05 0.55
C SER A 29 -18.62 -29.70 0.20
N ALA A 30 -18.35 -29.39 -1.07
CA ALA A 30 -17.09 -28.79 -1.51
C ALA A 30 -16.90 -27.36 -0.97
N GLN A 31 -17.98 -26.70 -0.53
CA GLN A 31 -18.02 -25.35 0.01
C GLN A 31 -18.18 -25.29 1.55
N THR A 32 -18.63 -26.36 2.21
CA THR A 32 -18.76 -26.47 3.67
C THR A 32 -17.52 -27.13 4.26
N GLY A 33 -16.48 -26.33 4.41
CA GLY A 33 -15.28 -26.57 5.21
C GLY A 33 -14.74 -25.21 5.67
N GLN A 34 -13.95 -25.17 6.75
CA GLN A 34 -13.66 -23.98 7.58
C GLN A 34 -13.08 -22.69 6.93
N THR A 35 -13.01 -22.48 5.60
CA THR A 35 -12.92 -21.17 4.88
C THR A 35 -12.51 -21.37 3.42
N TRP A 36 -13.10 -20.76 2.39
CA TRP A 36 -12.69 -20.96 0.98
C TRP A 36 -11.26 -20.42 0.66
N GLY A 37 -10.35 -21.21 0.06
CA GLY A 37 -9.01 -20.72 -0.36
C GLY A 37 -7.90 -21.79 -0.45
N ARG A 38 -6.77 -21.44 -1.10
CA ARG A 38 -5.67 -22.33 -1.51
C ARG A 38 -4.64 -22.68 -0.40
N MET A 39 -4.76 -22.10 0.79
CA MET A 39 -3.91 -22.41 1.95
C MET A 39 -4.72 -22.26 3.23
N ARG A 40 -5.17 -23.39 3.82
CA ARG A 40 -5.91 -23.43 5.10
C ARG A 40 -5.03 -23.82 6.28
N ASP A 41 -4.09 -24.73 6.04
CA ASP A 41 -3.14 -25.18 7.06
C ASP A 41 -1.82 -24.40 6.87
N VAL A 42 -1.76 -23.22 7.47
CA VAL A 42 -0.57 -22.38 7.46
C VAL A 42 0.22 -22.67 8.72
N ASP A 43 1.45 -23.16 8.55
CA ASP A 43 2.37 -23.45 9.65
C ASP A 43 2.60 -22.17 10.52
N PRO A 44 2.60 -22.25 11.87
CA PRO A 44 2.84 -21.08 12.72
C PRO A 44 4.14 -20.33 12.40
N LEU A 45 5.18 -21.02 11.93
CA LEU A 45 6.41 -20.38 11.45
C LEU A 45 6.14 -19.47 10.25
N THR A 46 5.28 -19.89 9.32
CA THR A 46 4.89 -19.09 8.15
C THR A 46 4.13 -17.84 8.58
N ILE A 47 3.23 -17.97 9.57
CA ILE A 47 2.52 -16.81 10.15
C ILE A 47 3.52 -15.84 10.78
N PHE A 48 4.47 -16.36 11.56
CA PHE A 48 5.51 -15.56 12.22
C PHE A 48 6.41 -14.84 11.21
N ILE A 49 6.92 -15.54 10.19
CA ILE A 49 7.75 -14.94 9.13
C ILE A 49 6.96 -13.89 8.35
N SER A 50 5.70 -14.16 8.02
CA SER A 50 4.84 -13.20 7.33
C SER A 50 4.66 -11.92 8.15
N PHE A 51 4.44 -12.05 9.46
CA PHE A 51 4.39 -10.93 10.37
C PHE A 51 5.71 -10.16 10.41
N LEU A 52 6.85 -10.86 10.50
CA LEU A 52 8.17 -10.21 10.48
C LEU A 52 8.40 -9.43 9.18
N ILE A 53 8.03 -9.96 8.02
CA ILE A 53 8.17 -9.26 6.74
C ILE A 53 7.32 -7.98 6.72
N VAL A 54 6.05 -8.07 7.14
CA VAL A 54 5.13 -6.92 7.19
C VAL A 54 5.62 -5.85 8.17
N ALA A 55 6.16 -6.25 9.32
CA ALA A 55 6.72 -5.33 10.30
C ALA A 55 8.05 -4.71 9.82
N PHE A 56 8.90 -5.48 9.16
CA PHE A 56 10.22 -5.04 8.74
C PHE A 56 10.19 -4.11 7.52
N CYS A 57 9.23 -4.27 6.61
CA CYS A 57 9.12 -3.46 5.40
C CYS A 57 9.06 -1.93 5.67
N PRO A 58 8.13 -1.41 6.51
CA PRO A 58 8.12 0.03 6.80
C PRO A 58 9.35 0.48 7.58
N LEU A 59 9.90 -0.36 8.46
CA LEU A 59 11.14 -0.05 9.20
C LEU A 59 12.33 0.12 8.24
N LEU A 60 12.43 -0.72 7.21
CA LEU A 60 13.47 -0.65 6.20
C LEU A 60 13.34 0.60 5.32
N VAL A 61 12.11 1.03 5.00
CA VAL A 61 11.87 2.31 4.30
C VAL A 61 12.34 3.48 5.16
N VAL A 62 11.99 3.51 6.45
CA VAL A 62 12.44 4.54 7.39
C VAL A 62 13.97 4.51 7.55
N TYR A 63 14.56 3.32 7.62
CA TYR A 63 16.01 3.15 7.72
C TYR A 63 16.75 3.78 6.53
N PHE A 64 16.32 3.48 5.30
CA PHE A 64 16.94 4.07 4.11
C PHE A 64 16.70 5.57 4.02
N TYR A 65 15.51 6.05 4.40
CA TYR A 65 15.25 7.48 4.49
C TYR A 65 16.23 8.16 5.45
N VAL A 66 16.43 7.60 6.66
CA VAL A 66 17.37 8.13 7.65
C VAL A 66 18.81 8.08 7.14
N ALA A 67 19.22 6.98 6.52
CA ALA A 67 20.56 6.83 5.94
C ALA A 67 20.86 7.93 4.93
N ILE A 68 19.90 8.24 4.04
CA ILE A 68 20.06 9.26 3.01
C ILE A 68 19.95 10.67 3.61
N ALA A 69 18.95 10.93 4.45
CA ALA A 69 18.64 12.27 4.95
C ALA A 69 19.64 12.78 6.00
N SER A 70 20.15 11.89 6.86
CA SER A 70 20.98 12.27 8.01
C SER A 70 22.43 11.80 7.89
N PHE A 71 22.73 10.74 7.13
CA PHE A 71 24.07 10.12 7.10
C PHE A 71 24.71 10.12 5.70
N GLY A 72 24.24 10.99 4.79
CA GLY A 72 24.82 11.14 3.45
C GLY A 72 24.74 9.88 2.58
N GLY A 73 23.85 8.94 2.90
CA GLY A 73 23.65 7.69 2.17
C GLY A 73 24.52 6.52 2.63
N ALA A 74 25.34 6.67 3.67
CA ALA A 74 26.14 5.57 4.21
C ALA A 74 25.24 4.53 4.90
N LEU A 75 25.18 3.31 4.33
CA LEU A 75 24.18 2.33 4.75
C LEU A 75 24.39 1.80 6.17
N SER A 76 25.64 1.65 6.63
CA SER A 76 25.95 1.15 7.99
C SER A 76 25.96 2.23 9.06
N ALA A 77 25.98 3.52 8.67
CA ALA A 77 26.14 4.63 9.58
C ALA A 77 24.99 4.77 10.61
N PRO A 78 23.70 4.69 10.24
CA PRO A 78 22.62 4.73 11.23
C PRO A 78 22.70 3.59 12.25
N ALA A 79 23.05 2.37 11.81
CA ALA A 79 23.18 1.23 12.70
C ALA A 79 24.34 1.41 13.69
N LEU A 80 25.51 1.88 13.23
CA LEU A 80 26.66 2.15 14.11
C LEU A 80 26.39 3.29 15.08
N TYR A 81 25.72 4.36 14.63
CA TYR A 81 25.30 5.48 15.46
C TYR A 81 24.41 5.04 16.64
N LEU A 82 23.51 4.10 16.38
CA LEU A 82 22.63 3.52 17.40
C LEU A 82 23.34 2.50 18.29
N ALA A 83 24.25 1.69 17.73
CA ALA A 83 24.84 0.55 18.44
C ALA A 83 26.09 0.88 19.27
N LEU A 84 26.84 1.94 18.92
CA LEU A 84 28.11 2.27 19.55
C LEU A 84 28.00 3.55 20.37
N ASP A 85 28.54 3.57 21.58
CA ASP A 85 28.61 4.80 22.40
C ASP A 85 29.55 5.85 21.82
N THR A 86 30.57 5.41 21.09
CA THR A 86 31.49 6.28 20.36
C THR A 86 31.55 5.83 18.89
N PRO A 87 30.56 6.20 18.07
CA PRO A 87 30.56 5.85 16.65
C PRO A 87 31.73 6.56 15.94
N PRO A 88 32.28 5.97 14.86
CA PRO A 88 33.33 6.60 14.08
C PRO A 88 32.81 7.90 13.44
N ALA A 89 33.71 8.85 13.17
CA ALA A 89 33.33 10.19 12.69
C ALA A 89 32.47 10.18 11.40
N TRP A 90 32.67 9.19 10.52
CA TRP A 90 31.88 9.02 9.29
C TRP A 90 30.45 8.50 9.54
N ALA A 91 30.20 7.92 10.72
CA ALA A 91 28.89 7.42 11.14
C ALA A 91 28.14 8.42 12.04
N LEU A 92 28.61 9.67 12.11
CA LEU A 92 27.88 10.75 12.76
C LEU A 92 26.91 11.42 11.78
N PRO A 93 25.73 11.86 12.24
CA PRO A 93 24.74 12.50 11.39
C PRO A 93 25.23 13.87 10.90
N THR A 94 25.23 14.08 9.59
CA THR A 94 25.53 15.36 8.93
C THR A 94 24.47 16.43 9.23
N SER A 95 23.28 16.01 9.65
CA SER A 95 22.14 16.88 9.98
C SER A 95 22.31 17.67 11.30
N GLY A 96 23.44 17.54 11.99
CA GLY A 96 23.71 18.28 13.23
C GLY A 96 22.98 17.73 14.47
N ILE A 97 22.50 16.49 14.38
CA ILE A 97 21.81 15.80 15.48
C ILE A 97 22.86 15.46 16.57
N PRO A 98 22.66 15.88 17.83
CA PRO A 98 23.62 15.63 18.89
C PRO A 98 23.64 14.14 19.28
N LEU A 99 24.80 13.67 19.72
CA LEU A 99 24.94 12.33 20.28
C LEU A 99 24.24 12.27 21.64
N ALA A 100 23.09 11.60 21.69
CA ALA A 100 22.31 11.46 22.92
C ALA A 100 22.81 10.31 23.81
N ALA A 101 22.47 10.34 25.10
CA ALA A 101 22.99 9.41 26.10
C ALA A 101 22.51 7.97 25.91
N THR A 102 21.25 7.76 25.48
CA THR A 102 20.67 6.42 25.31
C THR A 102 20.37 6.10 23.86
N VAL A 103 20.33 4.80 23.52
CA VAL A 103 19.94 4.31 22.19
C VAL A 103 18.55 4.80 21.80
N LEU A 104 17.62 4.87 22.77
CA LEU A 104 16.27 5.34 22.51
C LEU A 104 16.24 6.83 22.14
N ASP A 105 17.02 7.65 22.84
CA ASP A 105 17.13 9.09 22.52
C ASP A 105 17.78 9.30 21.15
N ARG A 106 18.83 8.50 20.83
CA ARG A 106 19.49 8.54 19.52
C ARG A 106 18.53 8.13 18.40
N ALA A 107 17.73 7.07 18.61
CA ALA A 107 16.72 6.63 17.67
C ALA A 107 15.64 7.70 17.47
N TRP A 108 15.14 8.28 18.55
CA TRP A 108 14.13 9.33 18.51
C TRP A 108 14.63 10.58 17.77
N ALA A 109 15.88 10.96 17.97
CA ALA A 109 16.47 12.15 17.37
C ALA A 109 16.63 12.08 15.84
N VAL A 110 16.75 10.87 15.26
CA VAL A 110 16.92 10.68 13.81
C VAL A 110 15.61 10.37 13.07
N LEU A 111 14.53 10.02 13.79
CA LEU A 111 13.26 9.66 13.17
C LEU A 111 12.58 10.89 12.55
N PRO A 112 11.90 10.72 11.39
CA PRO A 112 11.12 11.80 10.78
C PRO A 112 9.98 12.20 11.71
N ALA A 113 9.85 13.51 11.95
CA ALA A 113 8.74 14.06 12.73
C ALA A 113 7.43 14.02 11.94
N PHE A 114 6.33 13.74 12.63
CA PHE A 114 5.00 13.84 12.05
C PHE A 114 4.60 15.31 11.86
N ASP A 115 4.29 15.67 10.62
CA ASP A 115 3.78 17.00 10.28
C ASP A 115 2.31 16.93 9.84
N ALA A 116 1.43 17.59 10.60
CA ALA A 116 0.01 17.67 10.29
C ALA A 116 -0.26 18.35 8.93
N TYR A 117 0.59 19.29 8.51
CA TYR A 117 0.47 19.90 7.20
C TYR A 117 0.78 18.90 6.08
N ALA A 118 1.89 18.15 6.18
CA ALA A 118 2.22 17.08 5.25
C ALA A 118 1.11 16.00 5.15
N ILE A 119 0.49 15.63 6.27
CA ILE A 119 -0.64 14.69 6.30
C ILE A 119 -1.83 15.25 5.50
N LYS A 120 -2.24 16.50 5.77
CA LYS A 120 -3.35 17.15 5.05
C LYS A 120 -3.07 17.24 3.56
N LEU A 121 -1.84 17.61 3.18
CA LEU A 121 -1.42 17.71 1.80
C LEU A 121 -1.49 16.35 1.09
N THR A 122 -0.98 15.30 1.74
CA THR A 122 -1.03 13.92 1.22
C THR A 122 -2.48 13.44 1.07
N ALA A 123 -3.34 13.69 2.05
CA ALA A 123 -4.75 13.33 1.99
C ALA A 123 -5.51 14.12 0.90
N ALA A 124 -5.18 15.40 0.69
CA ALA A 124 -5.72 16.18 -0.41
C ALA A 124 -5.27 15.62 -1.78
N TRP A 125 -3.99 15.26 -1.91
CA TRP A 125 -3.45 14.63 -3.11
C TRP A 125 -4.10 13.30 -3.43
N ILE A 126 -4.27 12.40 -2.46
CA ILE A 126 -4.94 11.10 -2.67
C ILE A 126 -6.40 11.30 -3.10
N ARG A 127 -7.12 12.24 -2.48
CA ARG A 127 -8.50 12.59 -2.90
C ARG A 127 -8.54 13.14 -4.32
N PHE A 128 -7.58 13.97 -4.69
CA PHE A 128 -7.45 14.47 -6.06
C PHE A 128 -7.22 13.33 -7.06
N GLN A 129 -6.33 12.38 -6.76
CA GLN A 129 -6.10 11.18 -7.59
C GLN A 129 -7.37 10.33 -7.75
N ALA A 130 -8.12 10.13 -6.66
CA ALA A 130 -9.41 9.44 -6.71
C ALA A 130 -10.44 10.18 -7.58
N GLY A 131 -10.46 11.51 -7.51
CA GLY A 131 -11.28 12.36 -8.38
C GLY A 131 -10.92 12.19 -9.86
N LEU A 132 -9.62 12.21 -10.18
CA LEU A 132 -9.16 11.98 -11.55
C LEU A 132 -9.60 10.60 -12.06
N TYR A 133 -9.39 9.55 -11.27
CA TYR A 133 -9.82 8.21 -11.62
C TYR A 133 -11.33 8.14 -11.93
N GLN A 134 -12.15 8.81 -11.11
CA GLN A 134 -13.60 8.75 -11.23
C GLN A 134 -14.14 9.58 -12.41
N PHE A 135 -13.63 10.79 -12.61
CA PHE A 135 -14.26 11.79 -13.48
C PHE A 135 -13.59 11.96 -14.85
N LEU A 136 -12.33 11.52 -15.04
CA LEU A 136 -11.72 11.59 -16.36
C LEU A 136 -12.39 10.63 -17.35
N PRO A 137 -12.52 11.03 -18.62
CA PRO A 137 -13.02 10.15 -19.66
C PRO A 137 -12.10 8.93 -19.77
N SER A 138 -12.71 7.76 -19.89
CA SER A 138 -12.01 6.49 -19.86
C SER A 138 -12.72 5.44 -20.69
N PRO A 139 -12.00 4.64 -21.49
CA PRO A 139 -12.52 3.36 -21.94
C PRO A 139 -12.67 2.41 -20.75
N ILE A 140 -13.59 1.46 -20.88
CA ILE A 140 -13.74 0.35 -19.94
C ILE A 140 -12.89 -0.82 -20.45
N GLY A 141 -11.87 -1.18 -19.70
CA GLY A 141 -11.09 -2.39 -19.90
C GLY A 141 -11.63 -3.53 -19.04
N TYR A 142 -11.29 -4.77 -19.39
CA TYR A 142 -11.70 -5.95 -18.63
C TYR A 142 -10.46 -6.67 -18.10
N GLY A 143 -10.55 -7.11 -16.83
CA GLY A 143 -9.52 -7.96 -16.24
C GLY A 143 -9.59 -9.40 -16.74
N GLN A 144 -8.67 -10.24 -16.25
CA GLN A 144 -8.79 -11.68 -16.46
C GLN A 144 -10.08 -12.21 -15.82
N MET A 145 -10.70 -13.18 -16.50
CA MET A 145 -11.91 -13.82 -15.99
C MET A 145 -11.56 -14.57 -14.69
N THR A 146 -12.30 -14.26 -13.63
CA THR A 146 -12.13 -14.97 -12.36
C THR A 146 -12.53 -16.44 -12.50
N PRO A 147 -12.01 -17.36 -11.66
CA PRO A 147 -12.45 -18.76 -11.67
C PRO A 147 -13.96 -18.94 -11.44
N GLY A 148 -14.63 -17.94 -10.84
CA GLY A 148 -16.09 -17.89 -10.69
C GLY A 148 -16.84 -17.38 -11.92
N GLY A 149 -16.17 -17.20 -13.07
CA GLY A 149 -16.77 -16.74 -14.32
C GLY A 149 -17.06 -15.24 -14.40
N ASN A 150 -16.70 -14.46 -13.36
CA ASN A 150 -16.94 -13.02 -13.36
C ASN A 150 -15.82 -12.28 -14.11
N LEU A 151 -16.22 -11.37 -15.00
CA LEU A 151 -15.34 -10.44 -15.70
C LEU A 151 -15.53 -9.04 -15.11
N LEU A 152 -14.53 -8.53 -14.38
CA LEU A 152 -14.62 -7.21 -13.76
C LEU A 152 -14.28 -6.11 -14.77
N PRO A 153 -15.18 -5.13 -15.00
CA PRO A 153 -14.89 -3.94 -15.77
C PRO A 153 -14.09 -2.92 -14.93
N TYR A 154 -13.09 -2.29 -15.56
CA TYR A 154 -12.25 -1.26 -14.94
C TYR A 154 -12.12 -0.04 -15.86
N LYS A 155 -12.14 1.17 -15.27
CA LYS A 155 -11.74 2.39 -15.99
C LYS A 155 -10.22 2.39 -16.18
N VAL A 156 -9.78 2.52 -17.44
CA VAL A 156 -8.36 2.60 -17.81
C VAL A 156 -8.02 4.01 -18.30
N ASN A 157 -7.84 4.95 -17.37
CA ASN A 157 -7.47 6.35 -17.66
C ASN A 157 -6.10 6.76 -17.10
N GLY A 158 -5.24 5.79 -16.76
CA GLY A 158 -3.96 6.04 -16.09
C GLY A 158 -3.05 7.02 -16.83
N LEU A 159 -2.92 6.90 -18.16
CA LEU A 159 -2.09 7.81 -18.96
C LEU A 159 -2.66 9.24 -19.00
N LEU A 160 -3.98 9.39 -19.18
CA LEU A 160 -4.61 10.71 -19.19
C LEU A 160 -4.51 11.39 -17.81
N ALA A 161 -4.75 10.65 -16.73
CA ALA A 161 -4.58 11.13 -15.36
C ALA A 161 -3.12 11.55 -15.10
N TRP A 162 -2.14 10.77 -15.59
CA TRP A 162 -0.73 11.13 -15.54
C TRP A 162 -0.43 12.45 -16.27
N VAL A 163 -0.93 12.64 -17.50
CA VAL A 163 -0.72 13.91 -18.24
C VAL A 163 -1.33 15.09 -17.47
N VAL A 164 -2.58 14.96 -17.03
CA VAL A 164 -3.29 16.03 -16.30
C VAL A 164 -2.53 16.40 -15.02
N THR A 165 -2.09 15.42 -14.22
CA THR A 165 -1.35 15.67 -12.98
C THR A 165 -0.03 16.40 -13.22
N HIS A 166 0.70 16.05 -14.28
CA HIS A 166 2.01 16.65 -14.58
C HIS A 166 1.87 18.07 -15.16
N VAL A 167 0.90 18.30 -16.04
CA VAL A 167 0.58 19.65 -16.55
C VAL A 167 0.19 20.57 -15.40
N LEU A 168 -0.66 20.11 -14.49
CA LEU A 168 -1.04 20.88 -13.30
C LEU A 168 0.15 21.12 -12.37
N TYR A 169 1.00 20.11 -12.13
CA TYR A 169 2.19 20.28 -11.30
C TYR A 169 3.15 21.33 -11.87
N ILE A 170 3.47 21.24 -13.17
CA ILE A 170 4.35 22.20 -13.85
C ILE A 170 3.72 23.60 -13.84
N GLY A 171 2.44 23.70 -14.18
CA GLY A 171 1.71 24.97 -14.19
C GLY A 171 1.67 25.64 -12.81
N LEU A 172 1.33 24.89 -11.76
CA LEU A 172 1.30 25.41 -10.39
C LEU A 172 2.71 25.75 -9.87
N SER A 173 3.71 24.93 -10.17
CA SER A 173 5.10 25.17 -9.75
C SER A 173 5.71 26.41 -10.40
N THR A 174 5.32 26.73 -11.64
CA THR A 174 5.83 27.89 -12.38
C THR A 174 5.00 29.16 -12.17
N ALA A 175 3.68 29.05 -12.03
CA ALA A 175 2.79 30.20 -11.82
C ALA A 175 2.91 30.80 -10.41
N PHE A 176 3.36 30.02 -9.43
CA PHE A 176 3.64 30.48 -8.08
C PHE A 176 5.13 30.34 -7.78
N PRO A 177 5.99 31.28 -8.26
CA PRO A 177 7.37 31.31 -7.83
C PRO A 177 7.40 31.38 -6.30
N ARG A 178 8.24 30.55 -5.65
CA ARG A 178 8.48 30.66 -4.21
C ARG A 178 8.85 32.11 -3.91
N SER A 179 7.94 32.89 -3.34
CA SER A 179 8.25 34.17 -2.76
C SER A 179 9.28 33.91 -1.66
N SER A 180 10.51 34.40 -1.86
CA SER A 180 11.67 34.29 -0.97
C SER A 180 11.50 35.00 0.39
N ALA A 181 10.26 35.27 0.79
CA ALA A 181 9.92 35.89 2.05
C ALA A 181 10.12 34.89 3.20
N GLY A 182 11.24 35.02 3.92
CA GLY A 182 11.29 34.64 5.33
C GLY A 182 12.08 33.40 5.72
N ARG A 183 13.13 33.00 5.00
CA ARG A 183 14.18 32.15 5.62
C ARG A 183 15.31 33.04 6.12
N SER A 184 15.09 33.73 7.24
CA SER A 184 16.19 34.29 8.01
C SER A 184 17.08 33.13 8.46
N LEU A 185 18.28 33.05 7.89
CA LEU A 185 19.34 32.18 8.39
C LEU A 185 19.56 32.51 9.87
N PRO A 186 19.66 31.52 10.77
CA PRO A 186 20.13 31.80 12.12
C PRO A 186 21.55 32.37 11.98
N THR A 187 21.70 33.65 12.28
CA THR A 187 23.00 34.31 12.42
C THR A 187 23.73 33.56 13.53
N THR A 188 24.79 32.84 13.15
CA THR A 188 25.79 32.31 14.07
C THR A 188 26.26 33.45 14.95
N GLY A 189 25.95 33.37 16.25
CA GLY A 189 26.54 34.24 17.26
C GLY A 189 28.04 34.06 17.21
N ALA A 190 28.74 35.12 16.82
CA ALA A 190 30.15 35.26 17.05
C ALA A 190 30.37 35.22 18.57
N VAL A 191 30.97 34.15 19.06
CA VAL A 191 31.55 34.12 20.40
C VAL A 191 32.94 34.73 20.27
N SER A 192 33.06 35.97 20.73
CA SER A 192 34.31 36.65 21.07
C SER A 192 34.97 36.01 22.28
#